data_AF-G0PAU5-F1
#
_entry.id   AF-G0PAU5-F1
#
_cell.length_a   1.000
_cell.length_b   1.000
_cell.length_c   1.000
_cell.angle_alpha   90.00
_cell.angle_beta   90.00
_cell.angle_gamma   90.00
#
_symmetry.space_group_name_H-M   'P 1'
#
loop_
_entity.id
_entity.type
_entity.pdbx_description
1 polymer ?
#
loop_
_entity_poly.entity_id
_entity_poly.type
_entity_poly.pdbx_seq_one_letter_code
_entity_poly.pdbx_strand_id
1 'polypeptide(L)'
;MDRSSNNVSRYEHELTTLKNDVNATALEYFFYLFIFCLSAIFPFYVYLNKVNKIRDESVSMFPVTNHIYKTVKLTYFMFFSSISLFYIGFFLVGSFVLSLILIFTACLILFALHIITQVTQQIISLLAIRKFTIHFFPSSIQSVIKVQGWLLCNYWLFHVGFLLKELLRVIFMIRYQDSCEKDFRFDKILYLAFNIFHIASALLYVAVSFRMKERNTESLKKNKPQRLIVWQTKIIMIFKLVSSFF
;
A
#
# COMPACT_ATOMS: atom_id res chain seq x y z
N MET A 1 56.54 -5.03 -4.99
CA MET A 1 55.21 -5.66 -4.91
C MET A 1 54.09 -4.69 -4.51
N ASP A 2 54.37 -3.64 -3.72
CA ASP A 2 53.36 -2.70 -3.19
C ASP A 2 52.59 -1.85 -4.23
N ARG A 3 53.27 -1.44 -5.31
CA ARG A 3 52.69 -0.52 -6.32
C ARG A 3 51.56 -1.14 -7.15
N SER A 4 51.59 -2.47 -7.33
CA SER A 4 50.56 -3.20 -8.07
C SER A 4 49.28 -3.34 -7.24
N SER A 5 49.41 -3.56 -5.93
CA SER A 5 48.28 -3.69 -5.00
C SER A 5 47.48 -2.38 -4.88
N ASN A 6 48.18 -1.24 -4.76
CA ASN A 6 47.55 0.08 -4.68
C ASN A 6 46.82 0.51 -5.96
N ASN A 7 47.26 0.04 -7.11
CA ASN A 7 46.57 0.34 -8.36
C ASN A 7 45.29 -0.50 -8.50
N VAL A 8 45.32 -1.78 -8.11
CA VAL A 8 44.14 -2.65 -8.14
C VAL A 8 43.05 -2.14 -7.19
N SER A 9 43.39 -1.76 -5.96
CA SER A 9 42.42 -1.21 -5.00
C SER A 9 41.81 0.12 -5.48
N ARG A 10 42.60 0.95 -6.18
CA ARG A 10 42.09 2.19 -6.80
C ARG A 10 41.10 1.90 -7.92
N TYR A 11 41.39 0.95 -8.80
CA TYR A 11 40.45 0.57 -9.86
C TYR A 11 39.17 -0.05 -9.32
N GLU A 12 39.23 -0.85 -8.27
CA GLU A 12 38.03 -1.39 -7.61
C GLU A 12 37.18 -0.28 -6.97
N HIS A 13 37.81 0.72 -6.36
CA HIS A 13 37.11 1.89 -5.83
C HIS A 13 36.47 2.74 -6.94
N GLU A 14 37.17 2.97 -8.06
CA GLU A 14 36.64 3.69 -9.21
C GLU A 14 35.48 2.93 -9.88
N LEU A 15 35.56 1.59 -9.98
CA LEU A 15 34.49 0.77 -10.53
C LEU A 15 33.24 0.74 -9.62
N THR A 16 33.43 0.70 -8.31
CA THR A 16 32.33 0.70 -7.33
C THR A 16 31.62 2.05 -7.26
N THR A 17 32.36 3.15 -7.30
CA THR A 17 31.79 4.51 -7.39
C THR A 17 30.99 4.68 -8.68
N LEU A 18 31.55 4.30 -9.84
CA LEU A 18 30.83 4.34 -11.12
C LEU A 18 29.53 3.51 -11.09
N LYS A 19 29.59 2.30 -10.51
CA LYS A 19 28.41 1.43 -10.37
C LYS A 19 27.34 2.06 -9.48
N ASN A 20 27.73 2.70 -8.39
CA ASN A 20 26.80 3.39 -7.48
C ASN A 20 26.14 4.58 -8.17
N ASP A 21 26.90 5.37 -8.92
CA ASP A 21 26.37 6.53 -9.66
C ASP A 21 25.37 6.11 -10.74
N VAL A 22 25.71 5.07 -11.53
CA VAL A 22 24.78 4.52 -12.54
C VAL A 22 23.50 4.00 -11.90
N ASN A 23 23.60 3.29 -10.77
CA ASN A 23 22.44 2.79 -10.04
C ASN A 23 21.58 3.94 -9.48
N ALA A 24 22.20 4.99 -8.94
CA ALA A 24 21.49 6.16 -8.43
C ALA A 24 20.72 6.88 -9.55
N THR A 25 21.37 7.08 -10.69
CA THR A 25 20.75 7.73 -11.86
C THR A 25 19.58 6.89 -12.41
N ALA A 26 19.76 5.57 -12.50
CA ALA A 26 18.69 4.66 -12.94
C ALA A 26 17.48 4.68 -11.99
N LEU A 27 17.73 4.72 -10.67
CA LEU A 27 16.70 4.83 -9.64
C LEU A 27 15.91 6.14 -9.78
N GLU A 28 16.60 7.25 -10.07
CA GLU A 28 15.99 8.55 -10.28
C GLU A 28 15.04 8.54 -11.50
N TYR A 29 15.49 8.01 -12.64
CA TYR A 29 14.63 7.86 -13.82
C TYR A 29 13.42 6.97 -13.55
N PHE A 30 13.61 5.87 -12.82
CA PHE A 30 12.51 5.00 -12.44
C PHE A 30 11.49 5.72 -11.55
N PHE A 31 11.96 6.55 -10.61
CA PHE A 31 11.11 7.34 -9.74
C PHE A 31 10.29 8.38 -10.53
N TYR A 32 10.89 9.09 -11.49
CA TYR A 32 10.16 10.02 -12.36
C TYR A 32 9.12 9.30 -13.23
N LEU A 33 9.48 8.16 -13.81
CA LEU A 33 8.55 7.34 -14.58
C LEU A 33 7.36 6.89 -13.72
N PHE A 34 7.61 6.49 -12.47
CA PHE A 34 6.57 6.11 -11.51
C PHE A 34 5.62 7.28 -11.20
N ILE A 35 6.15 8.48 -10.91
CA ILE A 35 5.35 9.68 -10.68
C ILE A 35 4.51 10.02 -11.91
N PHE A 36 5.10 9.96 -13.11
CA PHE A 36 4.39 10.23 -14.36
C PHE A 36 3.22 9.26 -14.55
N CYS A 37 3.45 7.95 -14.36
CA CYS A 37 2.41 6.93 -14.45
C CYS A 37 1.29 7.18 -13.43
N LEU A 38 1.62 7.47 -12.17
CA LEU A 38 0.61 7.80 -11.14
C LEU A 38 -0.22 9.02 -11.54
N SER A 39 0.44 10.08 -11.98
CA SER A 39 -0.20 11.32 -12.42
C SER A 39 -1.18 11.07 -13.57
N ALA A 40 -0.80 10.20 -14.51
CA ALA A 40 -1.66 9.80 -15.61
C ALA A 40 -2.86 8.95 -15.13
N ILE A 41 -2.66 8.00 -14.21
CA ILE A 41 -3.71 7.09 -13.72
C ILE A 41 -4.81 7.82 -12.93
N PHE A 42 -4.43 8.84 -12.15
CA PHE A 42 -5.35 9.55 -11.26
C PHE A 42 -6.62 10.12 -11.94
N PRO A 43 -6.53 10.92 -13.02
CA PRO A 43 -7.71 11.46 -13.68
C PRO A 43 -8.62 10.35 -14.25
N PHE A 44 -8.04 9.28 -14.81
CA PHE A 44 -8.84 8.13 -15.28
C PHE A 44 -9.55 7.44 -14.12
N TYR A 45 -8.88 7.24 -12.98
CA TYR A 45 -9.49 6.66 -11.79
C TYR A 45 -10.69 7.49 -11.30
N VAL A 46 -10.51 8.81 -11.18
CA VAL A 46 -11.57 9.73 -10.76
C VAL A 46 -12.74 9.74 -11.75
N TYR A 47 -12.43 9.81 -13.04
CA TYR A 47 -13.43 9.77 -14.11
C TYR A 47 -14.24 8.46 -14.09
N LEU A 48 -13.56 7.31 -14.04
CA LEU A 48 -14.21 6.01 -13.99
C LEU A 48 -15.11 5.87 -12.76
N ASN A 49 -14.67 6.34 -11.59
CA ASN A 49 -15.51 6.31 -10.40
C ASN A 49 -16.74 7.22 -10.56
N LYS A 50 -16.58 8.43 -11.13
CA LYS A 50 -17.69 9.36 -11.36
C LYS A 50 -18.74 8.78 -12.32
N VAL A 51 -18.31 8.20 -13.44
CA VAL A 51 -19.21 7.60 -14.44
C VAL A 51 -19.94 6.37 -13.88
N ASN A 52 -19.27 5.58 -13.04
CA ASN A 52 -19.86 4.37 -12.47
C ASN A 52 -20.68 4.62 -11.20
N LYS A 53 -20.60 5.82 -10.60
CA LYS A 53 -21.21 6.16 -9.31
C LYS A 53 -22.71 5.84 -9.25
N ILE A 54 -23.48 6.28 -10.25
CA ILE A 54 -24.94 6.10 -10.29
C ILE A 54 -25.32 4.62 -10.25
N ARG A 55 -24.59 3.77 -11.00
CA ARG A 55 -24.83 2.33 -10.99
C ARG A 55 -24.39 1.72 -9.67
N ASP A 56 -23.21 2.11 -9.18
CA ASP A 56 -22.58 1.49 -8.03
C ASP A 56 -23.29 1.86 -6.71
N GLU A 57 -24.00 3.01 -6.63
CA GLU A 57 -24.82 3.43 -5.48
C GLU A 57 -25.92 2.42 -5.10
N SER A 58 -26.46 1.71 -6.08
CA SER A 58 -27.47 0.66 -5.88
C SER A 58 -26.91 -0.66 -5.33
N VAL A 59 -25.59 -0.81 -5.24
CA VAL A 59 -24.94 -2.05 -4.83
C VAL A 59 -24.65 -2.02 -3.32
N SER A 60 -24.94 -3.11 -2.61
CA SER A 60 -24.71 -3.24 -1.16
C SER A 60 -23.25 -3.07 -0.71
N MET A 61 -22.30 -3.04 -1.63
CA MET A 61 -20.88 -2.78 -1.37
C MET A 61 -20.47 -1.31 -1.54
N PHE A 62 -21.39 -0.43 -1.96
CA PHE A 62 -21.12 0.98 -2.25
C PHE A 62 -20.43 1.74 -1.12
N PRO A 63 -20.81 1.61 0.16
CA PRO A 63 -20.14 2.34 1.24
C PRO A 63 -18.63 2.05 1.30
N VAL A 64 -18.24 0.80 1.03
CA VAL A 64 -16.83 0.36 1.03
C VAL A 64 -16.08 0.91 -0.16
N THR A 65 -16.64 0.78 -1.37
CA THR A 65 -15.99 1.27 -2.60
C THR A 65 -15.89 2.79 -2.59
N ASN A 66 -16.89 3.48 -2.04
CA ASN A 66 -16.87 4.93 -1.85
C ASN A 66 -15.81 5.36 -0.81
N HIS A 67 -15.65 4.60 0.29
CA HIS A 67 -14.56 4.82 1.24
C HIS A 67 -13.20 4.67 0.54
N ILE A 68 -12.96 3.55 -0.16
CA ILE A 68 -11.72 3.32 -0.91
C ILE A 68 -11.46 4.45 -1.91
N TYR A 69 -12.49 4.93 -2.62
CA TYR A 69 -12.36 6.07 -3.52
C TYR A 69 -11.91 7.36 -2.82
N LYS A 70 -12.53 7.69 -1.68
CA LYS A 70 -12.11 8.85 -0.86
C LYS A 70 -10.68 8.69 -0.37
N THR A 71 -10.32 7.48 0.08
CA THR A 71 -8.98 7.16 0.55
C THR A 71 -7.93 7.29 -0.56
N VAL A 72 -8.19 6.75 -1.75
CA VAL A 72 -7.28 6.89 -2.90
C VAL A 72 -7.07 8.36 -3.24
N LYS A 73 -8.14 9.16 -3.32
CA LYS A 73 -8.00 10.62 -3.53
C LYS A 73 -7.12 11.28 -2.48
N LEU A 74 -7.35 10.97 -1.20
CA LEU A 74 -6.57 11.52 -0.10
C LEU A 74 -5.10 11.11 -0.21
N THR A 75 -4.82 9.84 -0.53
CA THR A 75 -3.47 9.31 -0.75
C THR A 75 -2.74 10.06 -1.85
N TYR A 76 -3.38 10.29 -3.00
CA TYR A 76 -2.79 11.05 -4.10
C TYR A 76 -2.48 12.49 -3.68
N PHE A 77 -3.43 13.17 -3.04
CA PHE A 77 -3.23 14.54 -2.54
C PHE A 77 -2.06 14.63 -1.55
N MET A 78 -2.03 13.74 -0.56
CA MET A 78 -0.97 13.67 0.45
C MET A 78 0.40 13.37 -0.17
N PHE A 79 0.48 12.42 -1.10
CA PHE A 79 1.74 12.05 -1.76
C PHE A 79 2.34 13.20 -2.57
N PHE A 80 1.53 13.88 -3.40
CA PHE A 80 2.01 15.06 -4.14
C PHE A 80 2.35 16.23 -3.21
N SER A 81 1.60 16.39 -2.11
CA SER A 81 1.92 17.40 -1.10
C SER A 81 3.27 17.13 -0.44
N SER A 82 3.58 15.86 -0.07
CA SER A 82 4.87 15.53 0.53
C SER A 82 6.05 15.76 -0.42
N ILE A 83 5.88 15.44 -1.71
CA ILE A 83 6.90 15.72 -2.72
C ILE A 83 7.12 17.23 -2.84
N SER A 84 6.04 18.00 -2.94
CA SER A 84 6.12 19.46 -3.07
C SER A 84 6.82 20.10 -1.86
N LEU A 85 6.48 19.66 -0.64
CA LEU A 85 7.12 20.14 0.59
C LEU A 85 8.61 19.82 0.65
N PHE A 86 9.01 18.63 0.18
CA PHE A 86 10.42 18.24 0.10
C PHE A 86 11.20 19.18 -0.84
N TYR A 87 10.70 19.41 -2.06
CA TYR A 87 11.36 20.31 -3.01
C TYR A 87 11.40 21.77 -2.52
N ILE A 88 10.33 22.25 -1.88
CA ILE A 88 10.31 23.58 -1.28
C ILE A 88 11.37 23.70 -0.18
N GLY A 89 11.42 22.73 0.74
CA GLY A 89 12.38 22.73 1.84
C GLY A 89 13.84 22.62 1.40
N PHE A 90 14.11 21.89 0.31
CA PHE A 90 15.46 21.66 -0.20
C PHE A 90 15.97 22.80 -1.10
N PHE A 91 15.14 23.31 -2.03
CA PHE A 91 15.59 24.24 -3.07
C PHE A 91 15.20 25.70 -2.84
N LEU A 92 14.08 25.95 -2.15
CA LEU A 92 13.48 27.30 -2.06
C LEU A 92 13.70 27.97 -0.71
N VAL A 93 14.02 27.19 0.33
CA VAL A 93 14.16 27.69 1.69
C VAL A 93 15.64 27.84 2.05
N GLY A 94 16.08 29.08 2.27
CA GLY A 94 17.43 29.37 2.76
C GLY A 94 17.61 29.24 4.29
N SER A 95 16.53 29.00 5.03
CA SER A 95 16.55 28.86 6.49
C SER A 95 16.59 27.39 6.90
N PHE A 96 17.67 26.98 7.56
CA PHE A 96 17.83 25.62 8.07
C PHE A 96 16.66 25.17 8.95
N VAL A 97 16.18 26.05 9.84
CA VAL A 97 15.06 25.73 10.75
C VAL A 97 13.77 25.46 9.98
N LEU A 98 13.48 26.29 8.96
CA LEU A 98 12.27 26.10 8.15
C LEU A 98 12.37 24.84 7.28
N SER A 99 13.56 24.53 6.73
CA SER A 99 13.80 23.27 6.01
C SER A 99 13.55 22.05 6.91
N LEU A 100 14.02 22.07 8.18
CA LEU A 100 13.75 21.01 9.14
C LEU A 100 12.25 20.83 9.42
N ILE A 101 11.51 21.93 9.59
CA ILE A 101 10.05 21.89 9.82
C ILE A 101 9.32 21.27 8.61
N LEU A 102 9.71 21.64 7.39
CA LEU A 102 9.12 21.11 6.16
C LEU A 102 9.43 19.62 5.98
N ILE A 103 10.66 19.20 6.25
CA ILE A 103 11.07 17.79 6.21
C ILE A 103 10.28 16.99 7.24
N PHE A 104 10.19 17.48 8.49
CA PHE A 104 9.42 16.82 9.53
C PHE A 104 7.94 16.68 9.15
N THR A 105 7.36 17.73 8.56
CA THR A 105 5.98 17.71 8.06
C THR A 105 5.81 16.67 6.94
N ALA A 106 6.75 16.59 6.00
CA ALA A 106 6.73 15.57 4.95
C ALA A 106 6.81 14.14 5.54
N CYS A 107 7.64 13.93 6.56
CA CYS A 107 7.72 12.65 7.28
C CYS A 107 6.39 12.27 7.96
N LEU A 108 5.70 13.22 8.60
CA LEU A 108 4.37 12.97 9.19
C LEU A 108 3.33 12.59 8.13
N ILE A 109 3.37 13.21 6.94
CA ILE A 109 2.48 12.87 5.83
C ILE A 109 2.78 11.44 5.34
N LEU A 110 4.05 11.06 5.18
CA LEU A 110 4.44 9.70 4.79
C LEU A 110 3.99 8.67 5.83
N PHE A 111 4.09 9.00 7.12
CA PHE A 111 3.58 8.14 8.20
C PHE A 111 2.06 7.98 8.12
N ALA A 112 1.31 9.06 7.90
CA ALA A 112 -0.14 8.99 7.71
C ALA A 112 -0.52 8.13 6.50
N LEU A 113 0.19 8.28 5.37
CA LEU A 113 0.03 7.46 4.17
C LEU A 113 0.29 5.97 4.43
N HIS A 114 1.28 5.66 5.28
CA HIS A 114 1.57 4.29 5.68
C HIS A 114 0.38 3.65 6.43
N ILE A 115 -0.17 4.34 7.44
CA ILE A 115 -1.35 3.87 8.18
C ILE A 115 -2.55 3.69 7.26
N ILE A 116 -2.83 4.68 6.41
CA ILE A 116 -3.94 4.62 5.45
C ILE A 116 -3.81 3.41 4.53
N THR A 117 -2.60 3.10 4.08
CA THR A 117 -2.33 1.96 3.20
C THR A 117 -2.59 0.64 3.93
N GLN A 118 -2.10 0.49 5.16
CA GLN A 118 -2.35 -0.71 5.98
C GLN A 118 -3.86 -0.94 6.19
N VAL A 119 -4.60 0.09 6.57
CA VAL A 119 -6.06 0.01 6.77
C VAL A 119 -6.77 -0.38 5.47
N THR A 120 -6.41 0.26 4.36
CA THR A 120 -7.02 -0.02 3.05
C THR A 120 -6.79 -1.46 2.62
N GLN A 121 -5.58 -1.98 2.79
CA GLN A 121 -5.26 -3.38 2.51
C GLN A 121 -6.07 -4.34 3.38
N GLN A 122 -6.30 -4.00 4.65
CA GLN A 122 -7.12 -4.80 5.56
C GLN A 122 -8.61 -4.79 5.18
N ILE A 123 -9.14 -3.64 4.73
CA ILE A 123 -10.52 -3.57 4.24
C ILE A 123 -10.69 -4.41 2.96
N ILE A 124 -9.70 -4.37 2.05
CA ILE A 124 -9.73 -5.16 0.81
C ILE A 124 -9.65 -6.67 1.11
N SER A 125 -8.82 -7.11 2.06
CA SER A 125 -8.74 -8.52 2.44
C SER A 125 -10.05 -9.02 3.07
N LEU A 126 -10.66 -8.23 3.97
CA LEU A 126 -11.98 -8.54 4.52
C LEU A 126 -13.04 -8.64 3.43
N LEU A 127 -13.00 -7.75 2.42
CA LEU A 127 -13.92 -7.81 1.28
C LEU A 127 -13.70 -9.08 0.44
N ALA A 128 -12.46 -9.53 0.31
CA ALA A 128 -12.15 -10.77 -0.39
C ALA A 128 -12.71 -12.00 0.33
N ILE A 129 -12.49 -12.09 1.65
CA ILE A 129 -13.02 -13.15 2.50
C ILE A 129 -14.55 -13.17 2.41
N ARG A 130 -15.21 -12.01 2.49
CA ARG A 130 -16.68 -11.89 2.30
C ARG A 130 -17.16 -12.60 1.06
N LYS A 131 -16.54 -12.29 -0.08
CA LYS A 131 -16.99 -12.80 -1.37
C LYS A 131 -16.74 -14.30 -1.48
N PHE A 132 -15.62 -14.78 -0.95
CA PHE A 132 -15.33 -16.19 -0.86
C PHE A 132 -16.39 -16.92 -0.01
N THR A 133 -16.65 -16.45 1.22
CA THR A 133 -17.62 -17.09 2.10
C THR A 133 -19.03 -17.08 1.54
N ILE A 134 -19.48 -15.98 0.95
CA ILE A 134 -20.80 -15.91 0.28
C ILE A 134 -20.90 -16.91 -0.89
N HIS A 135 -19.80 -17.10 -1.64
CA HIS A 135 -19.81 -17.98 -2.81
C HIS A 135 -19.78 -19.47 -2.45
N PHE A 136 -19.00 -19.86 -1.44
CA PHE A 136 -18.78 -21.26 -1.09
C PHE A 136 -19.58 -21.76 0.11
N PHE A 137 -20.00 -20.87 1.01
CA PHE A 137 -20.65 -21.22 2.28
C PHE A 137 -21.94 -20.39 2.46
N PRO A 138 -23.01 -20.70 1.71
CA PRO A 138 -24.25 -19.95 1.77
C PRO A 138 -24.87 -19.92 3.19
N SER A 139 -24.65 -20.96 3.98
CA SER A 139 -25.11 -21.04 5.38
C SER A 139 -24.49 -19.99 6.30
N SER A 140 -23.32 -19.43 5.95
CA SER A 140 -22.60 -18.43 6.75
C SER A 140 -22.86 -16.99 6.32
N ILE A 141 -23.67 -16.76 5.27
CA ILE A 141 -23.91 -15.43 4.67
C ILE A 141 -24.37 -14.42 5.71
N GLN A 142 -25.37 -14.76 6.52
CA GLN A 142 -26.01 -13.80 7.42
C GLN A 142 -25.05 -13.34 8.53
N SER A 143 -24.25 -14.25 9.08
CA SER A 143 -23.27 -13.94 10.12
C SER A 143 -22.14 -13.08 9.58
N VAL A 144 -21.62 -13.41 8.39
CA VAL A 144 -20.52 -12.67 7.75
C VAL A 144 -20.95 -11.25 7.39
N ILE A 145 -22.15 -11.09 6.80
CA ILE A 145 -22.68 -9.76 6.44
C ILE A 145 -22.85 -8.89 7.69
N LYS A 146 -23.36 -9.44 8.80
CA LYS A 146 -23.52 -8.69 10.06
C LYS A 146 -22.18 -8.23 10.64
N VAL A 147 -21.25 -9.16 10.86
CA VAL A 147 -19.93 -8.85 11.46
C VAL A 147 -19.17 -7.85 10.60
N GLN A 148 -19.14 -8.07 9.30
CA GLN A 148 -18.39 -7.19 8.41
C GLN A 148 -19.08 -5.85 8.18
N GLY A 149 -20.42 -5.81 8.16
CA GLY A 149 -21.18 -4.57 8.14
C GLY A 149 -20.82 -3.70 9.34
N TRP A 150 -20.75 -4.29 10.53
CA TRP A 150 -20.32 -3.59 11.75
C TRP A 150 -18.87 -3.09 11.65
N LEU A 151 -17.93 -3.93 11.20
CA LEU A 151 -16.52 -3.54 11.04
C LEU A 151 -16.34 -2.42 10.01
N LEU A 152 -17.10 -2.44 8.91
CA LEU A 152 -17.02 -1.42 7.86
C LEU A 152 -17.70 -0.12 8.25
N CYS A 153 -18.77 -0.15 9.04
CA CYS A 153 -19.36 1.06 9.63
C CYS A 153 -18.40 1.71 10.64
N ASN A 154 -17.61 0.90 11.35
CA ASN A 154 -16.66 1.37 12.35
C ASN A 154 -15.20 1.35 11.84
N TYR A 155 -14.98 1.75 10.58
CA TYR A 155 -13.66 1.67 9.97
C TYR A 155 -12.58 2.55 10.67
N TRP A 156 -13.00 3.53 11.48
CA TRP A 156 -12.12 4.35 12.31
C TRP A 156 -11.35 3.50 13.34
N LEU A 157 -11.93 2.40 13.82
CA LEU A 157 -11.27 1.47 14.75
C LEU A 157 -10.01 0.86 14.15
N PHE A 158 -10.01 0.58 12.84
CA PHE A 158 -8.81 0.09 12.16
C PHE A 158 -7.70 1.15 12.19
N HIS A 159 -8.03 2.42 11.94
CA HIS A 159 -7.04 3.50 11.97
C HIS A 159 -6.41 3.63 13.35
N VAL A 160 -7.23 3.62 14.41
CA VAL A 160 -6.75 3.70 15.80
C VAL A 160 -5.92 2.47 16.17
N GLY A 161 -6.37 1.26 15.80
CA GLY A 161 -5.66 0.02 16.07
C GLY A 161 -4.28 -0.03 15.39
N PHE A 162 -4.19 0.36 14.12
CA PHE A 162 -2.92 0.43 13.41
C PHE A 162 -2.01 1.54 13.95
N LEU A 163 -2.57 2.71 14.32
CA LEU A 163 -1.79 3.75 14.98
C LEU A 163 -1.21 3.26 16.31
N LEU A 164 -2.01 2.62 17.15
CA LEU A 164 -1.56 2.05 18.42
C LEU A 164 -0.47 0.98 18.20
N LYS A 165 -0.64 0.11 17.20
CA LYS A 165 0.39 -0.88 16.81
C LYS A 165 1.72 -0.21 16.45
N GLU A 166 1.69 0.86 15.65
CA GLU A 166 2.91 1.59 15.28
C GLU A 166 3.54 2.31 16.47
N LEU A 167 2.74 2.92 17.35
CA LEU A 167 3.24 3.56 18.56
C LEU A 167 3.90 2.57 19.52
N LEU A 168 3.27 1.40 19.73
CA LEU A 168 3.84 0.34 20.55
C LEU A 168 5.20 -0.08 19.99
N ARG A 169 5.31 -0.29 18.67
CA ARG A 169 6.59 -0.63 18.01
C ARG A 169 7.69 0.39 18.30
N VAL A 170 7.39 1.69 18.18
CA VAL A 170 8.37 2.76 18.47
C VAL A 170 8.76 2.76 19.95
N ILE A 171 7.80 2.60 20.86
CA ILE A 171 8.08 2.53 22.31
C ILE A 171 8.98 1.35 22.63
N PHE A 172 8.70 0.16 22.08
CA PHE A 172 9.54 -1.02 22.27
C PHE A 172 10.95 -0.80 21.71
N MET A 173 11.08 -0.22 20.51
CA MET A 173 12.38 0.09 19.91
C MET A 173 13.24 1.02 20.79
N ILE A 174 12.63 2.02 21.42
CA ILE A 174 13.34 2.95 22.33
C ILE A 174 13.71 2.25 23.65
N ARG A 175 12.81 1.41 24.19
CA ARG A 175 12.99 0.79 25.51
C ARG A 175 13.99 -0.36 25.52
N TYR A 176 14.12 -1.09 24.42
CA TYR A 176 14.90 -2.34 24.35
C TYR A 176 16.10 -2.24 23.41
N GLN A 177 16.70 -1.06 23.32
CA GLN A 177 17.87 -0.79 22.48
C GLN A 177 19.03 -1.80 22.68
N ASP A 178 19.17 -2.36 23.88
CA ASP A 178 20.20 -3.38 24.22
C ASP A 178 19.76 -4.85 24.08
N SER A 179 18.46 -5.15 23.92
CA SER A 179 17.93 -6.52 23.78
C SER A 179 17.51 -6.82 22.34
N CYS A 180 18.44 -6.60 21.40
CA CYS A 180 18.21 -6.62 19.95
C CYS A 180 17.61 -7.93 19.38
N GLU A 181 17.70 -9.07 20.06
CA GLU A 181 17.44 -10.36 19.42
C GLU A 181 15.98 -10.85 19.53
N LYS A 182 15.25 -10.53 20.60
CA LYS A 182 13.89 -11.06 20.83
C LYS A 182 12.80 -10.19 20.21
N ASP A 183 12.93 -8.86 20.28
CA ASP A 183 11.91 -7.94 19.77
C ASP A 183 11.86 -7.90 18.25
N PHE A 184 13.02 -7.97 17.60
CA PHE A 184 13.12 -8.06 16.15
C PHE A 184 12.42 -9.32 15.60
N ARG A 185 12.34 -10.41 16.40
CA ARG A 185 11.64 -11.63 16.00
C ARG A 185 10.12 -11.45 16.04
N PHE A 186 9.57 -10.80 17.08
CA PHE A 186 8.12 -10.62 17.19
C PHE A 186 7.57 -9.70 16.09
N ASP A 187 8.23 -8.57 15.84
CA ASP A 187 7.84 -7.64 14.76
C ASP A 187 7.92 -8.30 13.38
N LYS A 188 8.97 -9.09 13.12
CA LYS A 188 9.10 -9.87 11.89
C LYS A 188 8.01 -10.92 11.75
N ILE A 189 7.68 -11.64 12.83
CA ILE A 189 6.62 -12.65 12.83
C ILE A 189 5.28 -11.99 12.53
N LEU A 190 4.96 -10.87 13.17
CA LEU A 190 3.74 -10.12 12.90
C LEU A 190 3.69 -9.62 11.45
N TYR A 191 4.78 -9.04 10.95
CA TYR A 191 4.89 -8.58 9.56
C TYR A 191 4.65 -9.74 8.57
N LEU A 192 5.30 -10.88 8.80
CA LEU A 192 5.12 -12.08 7.99
C LEU A 192 3.68 -12.59 8.05
N ALA A 193 3.09 -12.67 9.25
CA ALA A 193 1.71 -13.11 9.44
C ALA A 193 0.71 -12.22 8.69
N PHE A 194 0.85 -10.89 8.78
CA PHE A 194 0.01 -9.96 8.02
C PHE A 194 0.21 -10.13 6.51
N ASN A 195 1.44 -10.29 6.03
CA ASN A 195 1.68 -10.49 4.60
C ASN A 195 1.11 -11.81 4.09
N ILE A 196 1.28 -12.92 4.83
CA ILE A 196 0.64 -14.20 4.51
C ILE A 196 -0.88 -14.04 4.49
N PHE A 197 -1.46 -13.36 5.48
CA PHE A 197 -2.90 -13.10 5.54
C PHE A 197 -3.40 -12.31 4.32
N HIS A 198 -2.67 -11.27 3.90
CA HIS A 198 -3.01 -10.48 2.72
C HIS A 198 -2.87 -11.28 1.42
N ILE A 199 -1.81 -12.07 1.28
CA ILE A 199 -1.59 -12.93 0.11
C ILE A 199 -2.68 -14.00 0.03
N ALA A 200 -2.97 -14.69 1.14
CA ALA A 200 -4.04 -15.69 1.22
C ALA A 200 -5.39 -15.08 0.84
N SER A 201 -5.71 -13.89 1.37
CA SER A 201 -6.95 -13.17 1.03
C SER A 201 -7.01 -12.79 -0.45
N ALA A 202 -5.89 -12.36 -1.04
CA ALA A 202 -5.81 -12.06 -2.47
C ALA A 202 -6.03 -13.31 -3.33
N LEU A 203 -5.44 -14.44 -2.96
CA LEU A 203 -5.63 -15.73 -3.63
C LEU A 203 -7.09 -16.20 -3.57
N LEU A 204 -7.73 -16.09 -2.40
CA LEU A 204 -9.18 -16.39 -2.25
C LEU A 204 -10.02 -15.56 -3.22
N TYR A 205 -9.70 -14.27 -3.37
CA TYR A 205 -10.40 -13.40 -4.30
C TYR A 205 -10.21 -13.81 -5.77
N VAL A 206 -8.97 -14.14 -6.14
CA VAL A 206 -8.65 -14.63 -7.49
C VAL A 206 -9.38 -15.94 -7.77
N ALA A 207 -9.40 -16.87 -6.81
CA ALA A 207 -10.12 -18.15 -6.93
C ALA A 207 -11.62 -17.96 -7.15
N VAL A 208 -12.26 -17.04 -6.41
CA VAL A 208 -13.66 -16.66 -6.63
C VAL A 208 -13.87 -16.10 -8.04
N SER A 209 -12.97 -15.21 -8.49
CA SER A 209 -13.09 -14.60 -9.82
C SER A 209 -12.93 -15.60 -10.97
N PHE A 210 -12.12 -16.65 -10.79
CA PHE A 210 -11.96 -17.73 -11.77
C PHE A 210 -13.22 -18.59 -11.84
N ARG A 211 -13.76 -19.03 -10.70
CA ARG A 211 -15.00 -19.82 -10.66
C ARG A 211 -16.24 -19.06 -11.16
N MET A 212 -16.30 -17.75 -10.94
CA MET A 212 -17.36 -16.90 -11.48
C MET A 212 -17.26 -16.75 -13.01
N LYS A 213 -16.07 -16.86 -13.60
CA LYS A 213 -15.87 -16.84 -15.06
C LYS A 213 -16.42 -18.11 -15.73
N GLU A 214 -16.42 -19.23 -15.00
CA GLU A 214 -16.88 -20.54 -15.48
C GLU A 214 -18.41 -20.69 -15.43
N ARG A 215 -19.10 -19.97 -14.52
CA ARG A 215 -20.58 -19.91 -14.44
C ARG A 215 -21.15 -18.72 -15.23
N ASN A 216 -21.23 -18.86 -16.55
CA ASN A 216 -22.00 -18.06 -17.52
C ASN A 216 -21.75 -16.52 -17.64
N THR A 217 -21.59 -16.14 -18.91
CA THR A 217 -21.20 -14.87 -19.53
C THR A 217 -22.12 -13.66 -19.28
N GLU A 218 -23.32 -13.84 -18.73
CA GLU A 218 -24.29 -12.75 -18.50
C GLU A 218 -24.08 -12.01 -17.18
N SER A 219 -23.66 -12.71 -16.12
CA SER A 219 -23.33 -12.08 -14.81
C SER A 219 -22.10 -11.16 -14.90
N LEU A 220 -21.19 -11.47 -15.83
CA LEU A 220 -19.98 -10.70 -16.15
C LEU A 220 -20.27 -9.29 -16.70
N LYS A 221 -21.40 -9.08 -17.40
CA LYS A 221 -21.81 -7.75 -17.87
C LYS A 221 -22.28 -6.85 -16.71
N LYS A 222 -22.93 -7.44 -15.69
CA LYS A 222 -23.45 -6.73 -14.50
C LYS A 222 -22.37 -6.40 -13.46
N ASN A 223 -21.27 -7.15 -13.42
CA ASN A 223 -20.26 -7.11 -12.35
C ASN A 223 -19.01 -6.24 -12.65
N LYS A 224 -19.13 -5.16 -13.44
CA LYS A 224 -18.02 -4.22 -13.75
C LYS A 224 -17.19 -3.74 -12.53
N PRO A 225 -17.77 -3.34 -11.39
CA PRO A 225 -16.98 -2.93 -10.22
C PRO A 225 -16.17 -4.08 -9.60
N GLN A 226 -16.59 -5.34 -9.78
CA GLN A 226 -15.80 -6.49 -9.31
C GLN A 226 -14.46 -6.60 -10.05
N ARG A 227 -14.42 -6.27 -11.35
CA ARG A 227 -13.21 -6.35 -12.18
C ARG A 227 -12.16 -5.33 -11.76
N LEU A 228 -12.58 -4.14 -11.33
CA LEU A 228 -11.67 -3.11 -10.82
C LEU A 228 -11.03 -3.54 -9.49
N ILE A 229 -11.81 -4.13 -8.59
CA ILE A 229 -11.27 -4.68 -7.34
C ILE A 229 -10.33 -5.86 -7.65
N VAL A 230 -10.61 -6.70 -8.65
CA VAL A 230 -9.68 -7.79 -9.07
C VAL A 230 -8.35 -7.22 -9.53
N TRP A 231 -8.37 -6.16 -10.34
CA TRP A 231 -7.16 -5.49 -10.78
C TRP A 231 -6.40 -4.84 -9.62
N GLN A 232 -7.10 -4.15 -8.72
CA GLN A 232 -6.49 -3.57 -7.52
C GLN A 232 -5.84 -4.65 -6.64
N THR A 233 -6.53 -5.74 -6.34
CA THR A 233 -5.99 -6.82 -5.50
C THR A 233 -4.82 -7.53 -6.19
N LYS A 234 -4.85 -7.72 -7.52
CA LYS A 234 -3.73 -8.30 -8.29
C LYS A 234 -2.49 -7.41 -8.30
N ILE A 235 -2.66 -6.10 -8.50
CA ILE A 235 -1.56 -5.13 -8.46
C ILE A 235 -0.95 -5.07 -7.06
N ILE A 236 -1.79 -5.02 -6.01
CA ILE A 236 -1.33 -5.04 -4.61
C ILE A 236 -0.55 -6.34 -4.31
N MET A 237 -1.02 -7.48 -4.81
CA MET A 237 -0.33 -8.77 -4.64
C MET A 237 1.05 -8.78 -5.30
N ILE A 238 1.17 -8.27 -6.52
CA ILE A 238 2.47 -8.17 -7.23
C ILE A 238 3.41 -7.23 -6.47
N PHE A 239 2.94 -6.04 -6.06
CA PHE A 239 3.74 -5.09 -5.30
C PHE A 239 4.22 -5.66 -3.96
N LYS A 240 3.35 -6.37 -3.24
CA LYS A 240 3.71 -6.99 -1.95
C LYS A 240 4.71 -8.14 -2.10
N LEU A 241 4.58 -8.96 -3.15
CA LEU A 241 5.55 -10.02 -3.41
C LEU A 241 6.91 -9.41 -3.68
N VAL A 242 7.00 -8.42 -4.58
CA VAL A 242 8.26 -7.72 -4.88
C VAL A 242 8.85 -7.08 -3.62
N SER A 243 8.04 -6.38 -2.82
CA SER A 243 8.48 -5.74 -1.57
C SER A 243 8.80 -6.72 -0.42
N SER A 244 8.44 -8.00 -0.54
CA SER A 244 8.80 -9.02 0.46
C SER A 244 10.08 -9.77 0.10
N PHE A 245 10.56 -9.62 -1.14
CA PHE A 245 11.83 -10.18 -1.62
C PHE A 245 13.00 -9.17 -1.55
N PHE A 246 12.72 -7.90 -1.29
CA PHE A 246 13.68 -6.82 -1.02
C PHE A 246 13.58 -6.37 0.43
#